data_AF-A0AAD8V6A8-F1
#
_entry.id   AF-A0AAD8V6A8-F1
#
_cell.length_a   1.000
_cell.length_b   1.000
_cell.length_c   1.000
_cell.angle_alpha   90.00
_cell.angle_beta   90.00
_cell.angle_gamma   90.00
#
_symmetry.space_group_name_H-M   'P 1'
#
loop_
_entity.id
_entity.type
_entity.pdbx_description
1 polymer ?
#
loop_
_entity_poly.entity_id
_entity_poly.type
_entity_poly.pdbx_seq_one_letter_code
_entity_poly.pdbx_strand_id
1 'polypeptide(L)'
;MPEISIQAFYKKELPTSPGTAPADRWPRNSDGFTQEEINSGHNFLDRQWNPSEDYENVCIGDIQLGPTRIRFTGRIVNYAPAFLDTKKTYSRPAHQLIVTDDTGAIGVSLVPIGIPVSRLSIGQLVVVWASWTGTAAGSNHGNIPFVTMYTPINPADVGTKQFIQFLPHTPENQRLCRVPLEYDDRGQKPKLLPGLMTLGQYLKTGHDTRGVRIIVCIKGFGARKRIMVQGRTKEAELLEVSVCDDTASCVLTLWEDKANSAKLWKPNETILLLTNPKFVPPRNTKPLPTSAGISLNYNTLVDVDPNFQDANWLREWVTKRVEREAVFLPFPEGVWNAEVAVHGPVRPLFTLAEVDDFARADPATDFTGKLNLTVLGISLLELHRRKMMFCTECCGVPLYANQPSATCKNCMKQQTLVLNPRVMGTLADETGCITQGKLVWNDQAWGELFFPAVEPTPANPMLATADVANTSASTLTKRDLATMGTSELRILEEQILYARLTLTFGWSPFVKRLCVLGVEW
;
A
#
# COMPACT_ATOMS: atom_id res chain seq x y z
N MET A 1 -20.88 -57.87 -39.65
CA MET A 1 -19.85 -56.87 -39.34
C MET A 1 -19.09 -57.37 -38.11
N PRO A 2 -17.88 -57.93 -38.24
CA PRO A 2 -17.13 -58.44 -37.09
C PRO A 2 -16.34 -57.31 -36.41
N GLU A 3 -16.42 -57.23 -35.09
CA GLU A 3 -15.67 -56.32 -34.23
C GLU A 3 -14.18 -56.70 -34.19
N ILE A 4 -13.31 -55.71 -34.41
CA ILE A 4 -11.86 -55.88 -34.32
C ILE A 4 -11.43 -55.46 -32.90
N SER A 5 -10.89 -56.41 -32.13
CA SER A 5 -10.38 -56.21 -30.78
C SER A 5 -9.01 -55.49 -30.79
N ILE A 6 -8.84 -54.52 -29.88
CA ILE A 6 -7.63 -53.72 -29.65
C ILE A 6 -6.38 -54.56 -29.35
N GLN A 7 -6.54 -55.81 -28.92
CA GLN A 7 -5.42 -56.72 -28.64
C GLN A 7 -4.63 -57.12 -29.89
N ALA A 8 -5.15 -56.92 -31.10
CA ALA A 8 -4.44 -57.19 -32.34
C ALA A 8 -3.24 -56.24 -32.60
N PHE A 9 -3.15 -55.12 -31.87
CA PHE A 9 -2.09 -54.11 -32.06
C PHE A 9 -0.86 -54.30 -31.16
N TYR A 10 -0.88 -55.23 -30.20
CA TYR A 10 0.27 -55.50 -29.35
C TYR A 10 1.07 -56.71 -29.85
N LYS A 11 2.21 -56.44 -30.48
CA LYS A 11 3.23 -57.48 -30.71
C LYS A 11 3.88 -57.84 -29.36
N LYS A 12 3.75 -59.10 -28.98
CA LYS A 12 4.41 -59.68 -27.80
C LYS A 12 5.92 -59.72 -28.07
N GLU A 13 6.72 -59.05 -27.24
CA GLU A 13 8.18 -59.15 -27.31
C GLU A 13 8.63 -60.60 -27.03
N LEU A 14 9.58 -61.06 -27.84
CA LEU A 14 10.21 -62.38 -27.71
C LEU A 14 11.21 -62.35 -26.54
N PRO A 15 11.30 -63.41 -25.72
CA PRO A 15 12.29 -63.48 -24.67
C PRO A 15 13.68 -63.74 -25.27
N THR A 16 14.57 -62.76 -25.17
CA THR A 16 15.98 -62.91 -25.53
C THR A 16 16.69 -63.71 -24.43
N SER A 17 17.41 -64.76 -24.85
CA SER A 17 18.23 -65.63 -24.01
C SER A 17 19.43 -64.89 -23.38
N PRO A 18 19.98 -65.38 -22.25
CA PRO A 18 21.04 -64.67 -21.52
C PRO A 18 22.40 -64.94 -22.19
N GLY A 19 22.91 -63.93 -22.91
CA GLY A 19 24.26 -63.91 -23.46
C GLY A 19 25.06 -62.73 -22.88
N THR A 20 26.11 -63.06 -22.12
CA THR A 20 27.03 -62.13 -21.47
C THR A 20 27.87 -61.35 -22.48
N ALA A 21 27.84 -60.01 -22.43
CA ALA A 21 28.85 -59.14 -23.05
C ALA A 21 29.02 -57.83 -22.23
N PRO A 22 30.23 -57.23 -22.21
CA PRO A 22 30.69 -56.38 -21.11
C PRO A 22 30.26 -54.92 -21.23
N ALA A 23 30.18 -54.29 -20.05
CA ALA A 23 29.66 -52.95 -19.82
C ALA A 23 30.53 -51.84 -20.45
N ASP A 24 29.99 -51.18 -21.49
CA ASP A 24 30.41 -49.83 -21.84
C ASP A 24 29.61 -48.81 -21.02
N ARG A 25 30.36 -48.01 -20.25
CA ARG A 25 29.83 -46.95 -19.38
C ARG A 25 29.24 -45.82 -20.22
N TRP A 26 27.94 -45.90 -20.46
CA TRP A 26 27.12 -44.71 -20.73
C TRP A 26 26.65 -44.16 -19.38
N PRO A 27 26.66 -42.84 -19.12
CA PRO A 27 26.10 -42.29 -17.91
C PRO A 27 24.60 -42.62 -17.87
N ARG A 28 24.23 -43.61 -17.07
CA ARG A 28 22.87 -43.75 -16.57
C ARG A 28 22.64 -42.56 -15.66
N ASN A 29 21.86 -41.59 -16.15
CA ASN A 29 20.98 -40.65 -15.43
C ASN A 29 20.82 -39.35 -16.25
N SER A 30 20.37 -39.49 -17.48
CA SER A 30 19.64 -38.40 -18.16
C SER A 30 18.28 -38.97 -18.47
N ASP A 31 17.27 -38.54 -17.71
CA ASP A 31 15.86 -38.80 -17.98
C ASP A 31 15.34 -38.01 -19.20
N GLY A 32 16.24 -37.38 -19.96
CA GLY A 32 15.94 -36.62 -21.16
C GLY A 32 15.33 -35.25 -20.88
N PHE A 33 15.13 -34.87 -19.62
CA PHE A 33 14.57 -33.57 -19.26
C PHE A 33 15.64 -32.66 -18.68
N THR A 34 15.66 -31.39 -19.11
CA THR A 34 16.51 -30.39 -18.45
C THR A 34 15.92 -30.04 -17.08
N GLN A 35 16.78 -29.59 -16.16
CA GLN A 35 16.32 -29.09 -14.87
C GLN A 35 15.34 -27.91 -15.04
N GLU A 36 15.46 -27.13 -16.11
CA GLU A 36 14.48 -26.10 -16.47
C GLU A 36 13.13 -26.71 -16.87
N GLU A 37 13.09 -27.82 -17.62
CA GLU A 37 11.84 -28.51 -17.99
C GLU A 37 11.14 -29.11 -16.77
N ILE A 38 11.90 -29.69 -15.83
CA ILE A 38 11.38 -30.20 -14.55
C ILE A 38 10.81 -29.06 -13.69
N ASN A 39 11.51 -27.92 -13.61
CA ASN A 39 11.05 -26.74 -12.87
C ASN A 39 9.84 -26.06 -13.54
N SER A 40 9.78 -26.05 -14.87
CA SER A 40 8.65 -25.55 -15.66
C SER A 40 7.39 -26.39 -15.48
N GLY A 41 7.54 -27.70 -15.25
CA GLY A 41 6.44 -28.61 -14.92
C GLY A 41 5.79 -28.36 -13.55
N HIS A 42 6.46 -27.64 -12.65
CA HIS A 42 5.93 -27.30 -11.32
C HIS A 42 5.41 -25.85 -11.23
N ASN A 43 5.89 -24.93 -12.09
CA ASN A 43 5.48 -23.52 -12.14
C ASN A 43 5.06 -23.10 -13.55
N PHE A 44 3.89 -23.58 -14.00
CA PHE A 44 3.36 -23.37 -15.36
C PHE A 44 3.27 -21.89 -15.81
N LEU A 45 3.12 -20.95 -14.88
CA LEU A 45 2.99 -19.51 -15.19
C LEU A 45 4.34 -18.80 -15.39
N ASP A 46 5.43 -19.39 -14.91
CA ASP A 46 6.77 -18.80 -14.98
C ASP A 46 7.54 -19.29 -16.22
N ARG A 47 6.95 -20.21 -17.01
CA ARG A 47 7.55 -20.70 -18.26
C ARG A 47 7.64 -19.58 -19.30
N GLN A 48 8.72 -19.57 -20.07
CA GLN A 48 8.84 -18.66 -21.21
C GLN A 48 7.82 -19.05 -22.29
N TRP A 49 6.95 -18.11 -22.65
CA TRP A 49 5.95 -18.31 -23.68
C TRP A 49 6.44 -17.74 -25.02
N ASN A 50 6.83 -18.64 -25.91
CA ASN A 50 7.24 -18.33 -27.28
C ASN A 50 6.27 -19.03 -28.24
N PRO A 51 5.10 -18.44 -28.54
CA PRO A 51 4.15 -19.05 -29.45
C PRO A 51 4.78 -19.20 -30.83
N SER A 52 4.65 -20.37 -31.45
CA SER A 52 5.10 -20.62 -32.83
C SER A 52 4.15 -20.03 -33.88
N GLU A 53 2.95 -19.62 -33.46
CA GLU A 53 1.91 -19.08 -34.33
C GLU A 53 1.74 -17.57 -34.09
N ASP A 54 1.28 -16.85 -35.12
CA ASP A 54 0.97 -15.44 -35.03
C ASP A 54 -0.36 -15.19 -34.29
N TYR A 55 -0.35 -14.21 -33.38
CA TYR A 55 -1.52 -13.73 -32.66
C TYR A 55 -1.78 -12.26 -33.01
N GLU A 56 -3.02 -11.96 -33.36
CA GLU A 56 -3.46 -10.60 -33.60
C GLU A 56 -3.58 -9.83 -32.28
N ASN A 57 -2.97 -8.64 -32.18
CA ASN A 57 -3.12 -7.81 -30.99
C ASN A 57 -4.43 -7.01 -31.08
N VAL A 58 -5.34 -7.25 -30.14
CA VAL A 58 -6.70 -6.67 -30.15
C VAL A 58 -7.01 -5.99 -28.83
N CYS A 59 -7.80 -4.92 -28.90
CA CYS A 59 -8.46 -4.34 -27.74
C CYS A 59 -9.63 -5.23 -27.31
N ILE A 60 -9.94 -5.28 -26.01
CA ILE A 60 -10.97 -6.18 -25.48
C ILE A 60 -12.35 -5.85 -26.04
N GLY A 61 -12.66 -4.58 -26.29
CA GLY A 61 -13.91 -4.14 -26.89
C GLY A 61 -14.13 -4.60 -28.34
N ASP A 62 -13.07 -4.95 -29.07
CA ASP A 62 -13.13 -5.32 -30.50
C ASP A 62 -13.10 -6.83 -30.74
N ILE A 63 -12.99 -7.64 -29.66
CA ILE A 63 -12.91 -9.09 -29.75
C ILE A 63 -14.18 -9.67 -30.38
N GLN A 64 -13.98 -10.50 -31.41
CA GLN A 64 -15.04 -11.29 -32.04
C GLN A 64 -15.22 -12.65 -31.36
N LEU A 65 -16.43 -13.22 -31.43
CA LEU A 65 -16.74 -14.54 -30.88
C LEU A 65 -16.26 -15.68 -31.80
N GLY A 66 -15.89 -16.81 -31.20
CA GLY A 66 -15.55 -18.05 -31.91
C GLY A 66 -14.06 -18.42 -31.80
N PRO A 67 -13.58 -19.35 -32.65
CA PRO A 67 -12.16 -19.66 -32.77
C PRO A 67 -11.40 -18.43 -33.27
N THR A 68 -10.38 -18.02 -32.52
CA THR A 68 -9.58 -16.82 -32.81
C THR A 68 -8.11 -17.09 -32.46
N ARG A 69 -7.18 -16.22 -32.85
CA ARG A 69 -5.82 -16.23 -32.29
C ARG A 69 -5.47 -14.81 -31.94
N ILE A 70 -5.86 -14.43 -30.74
CA ILE A 70 -5.76 -13.06 -30.29
C ILE A 70 -4.87 -12.95 -29.06
N ARG A 71 -4.18 -11.83 -29.00
CA ARG A 71 -3.44 -11.38 -27.84
C ARG A 71 -4.07 -10.07 -27.37
N PHE A 72 -4.37 -9.97 -26.08
CA PHE A 72 -4.81 -8.73 -25.47
C PHE A 72 -4.11 -8.51 -24.14
N THR A 73 -4.03 -7.25 -23.72
CA THR A 73 -3.41 -6.84 -22.46
C THR A 73 -4.46 -6.12 -21.62
N GLY A 74 -4.53 -6.44 -20.33
CA GLY A 74 -5.50 -5.83 -19.43
C GLY A 74 -5.16 -6.03 -17.96
N ARG A 75 -5.95 -5.44 -17.07
CA ARG A 75 -5.81 -5.57 -15.62
C ARG A 75 -6.88 -6.46 -15.04
N ILE A 76 -6.50 -7.24 -14.04
CA ILE A 76 -7.45 -7.99 -13.23
C ILE A 76 -8.23 -7.00 -12.34
N VAL A 77 -9.51 -6.79 -12.61
CA VAL A 77 -10.38 -5.90 -11.81
C VAL A 77 -11.25 -6.67 -10.81
N ASN A 78 -11.38 -7.97 -10.99
CA ASN A 78 -11.96 -8.89 -10.02
C ASN A 78 -11.51 -10.32 -10.31
N TYR A 79 -11.67 -11.22 -9.34
CA TYR A 79 -11.52 -12.65 -9.57
C TYR A 79 -12.38 -13.45 -8.60
N ALA A 80 -12.59 -14.73 -8.88
CA ALA A 80 -13.14 -15.70 -7.94
C ALA A 80 -12.27 -16.96 -8.04
N PRO A 81 -11.63 -17.38 -6.94
CA PRO A 81 -10.77 -18.55 -6.99
C PRO A 81 -11.59 -19.84 -7.19
N ALA A 82 -10.94 -20.83 -7.79
CA ALA A 82 -11.42 -22.20 -7.83
C ALA A 82 -11.76 -22.65 -6.41
N PHE A 83 -12.93 -23.29 -6.25
CA PHE A 83 -13.45 -23.63 -4.93
C PHE A 83 -13.93 -25.08 -4.91
N LEU A 84 -13.29 -25.85 -4.03
CA LEU A 84 -13.73 -27.20 -3.65
C LEU A 84 -14.74 -27.04 -2.50
N ASP A 85 -15.93 -27.58 -2.69
CA ASP A 85 -16.95 -27.55 -1.65
C ASP A 85 -16.67 -28.56 -0.52
N THR A 86 -17.53 -28.55 0.51
CA THR A 86 -17.41 -29.46 1.66
C THR A 86 -17.60 -30.93 1.30
N LYS A 87 -18.19 -31.24 0.15
CA LYS A 87 -18.40 -32.59 -0.39
C LYS A 87 -17.24 -33.03 -1.29
N LYS A 88 -16.13 -32.28 -1.31
CA LYS A 88 -14.97 -32.50 -2.20
C LYS A 88 -15.35 -32.48 -3.68
N THR A 89 -16.45 -31.81 -4.03
CA THR A 89 -16.88 -31.58 -5.41
C THR A 89 -16.47 -30.17 -5.83
N TYR A 90 -16.01 -30.01 -7.07
CA TYR A 90 -15.67 -28.69 -7.58
C TYR A 90 -16.95 -27.93 -7.92
N SER A 91 -17.33 -26.99 -7.05
CA SER A 91 -18.37 -26.01 -7.38
C SER A 91 -17.86 -24.95 -8.36
N ARG A 92 -16.55 -24.66 -8.35
CA ARG A 92 -15.84 -23.84 -9.35
C ARG A 92 -14.52 -24.51 -9.74
N PRO A 93 -14.42 -25.16 -10.91
CA PRO A 93 -13.24 -25.93 -11.31
C PRO A 93 -12.11 -25.08 -11.94
N ALA A 94 -12.24 -23.75 -11.94
CA ALA A 94 -11.27 -22.82 -12.50
C ALA A 94 -11.28 -21.49 -11.72
N HIS A 95 -10.16 -20.77 -11.74
CA HIS A 95 -10.14 -19.39 -11.26
C HIS A 95 -10.82 -18.52 -12.32
N GLN A 96 -11.87 -17.80 -11.94
CA GLN A 96 -12.54 -16.86 -12.82
C GLN A 96 -11.90 -15.48 -12.62
N LEU A 97 -11.21 -14.95 -13.62
CA LEU A 97 -10.67 -13.59 -13.59
C LEU A 97 -11.57 -12.69 -14.42
N ILE A 98 -11.70 -11.43 -14.03
CA ILE A 98 -12.29 -10.37 -14.86
C ILE A 98 -11.16 -9.44 -15.24
N VAL A 99 -10.92 -9.33 -16.55
CA VAL A 99 -9.84 -8.54 -17.11
C VAL A 99 -10.43 -7.38 -17.90
N THR A 100 -9.93 -6.18 -17.65
CA THR A 100 -10.33 -4.97 -18.39
C THR A 100 -9.13 -4.29 -19.03
N ASP A 101 -9.38 -3.64 -20.15
CA ASP A 101 -8.48 -2.65 -20.73
C ASP A 101 -9.22 -1.31 -20.79
N ASP A 102 -8.74 -0.38 -21.62
CA ASP A 102 -9.37 0.93 -21.77
C ASP A 102 -10.64 0.89 -22.66
N THR A 103 -11.03 -0.27 -23.20
CA THR A 103 -12.09 -0.44 -24.21
C THR A 103 -13.22 -1.39 -23.78
N GLY A 104 -12.92 -2.43 -22.99
CA GLY A 104 -13.91 -3.45 -22.64
C GLY A 104 -13.50 -4.35 -21.47
N ALA A 105 -14.37 -5.31 -21.16
CA ALA A 105 -14.17 -6.31 -20.12
C ALA A 105 -14.39 -7.74 -20.65
N ILE A 106 -13.56 -8.68 -20.21
CA ILE A 106 -13.68 -10.10 -20.57
C ILE A 106 -13.47 -11.00 -19.36
N GLY A 107 -14.24 -12.09 -19.29
CA GLY A 107 -14.03 -13.15 -18.32
C GLY A 107 -12.92 -14.11 -18.77
N VAL A 108 -11.95 -14.39 -17.91
CA VAL A 108 -10.90 -15.38 -18.18
C VAL A 108 -11.06 -16.55 -17.22
N SER A 109 -11.31 -17.75 -17.74
CA SER A 109 -11.41 -18.97 -16.95
C SER A 109 -10.07 -19.69 -16.94
N LEU A 110 -9.33 -19.56 -15.85
CA LEU A 110 -7.95 -20.05 -15.71
C LEU A 110 -7.92 -21.44 -15.07
N VAL A 111 -7.44 -22.42 -15.83
CA VAL A 111 -7.34 -23.85 -15.52
C VAL A 111 -5.86 -24.25 -15.68
N PRO A 112 -5.26 -25.22 -14.97
CA PRO A 112 -5.81 -26.05 -13.91
C PRO A 112 -5.76 -25.40 -12.53
N ILE A 113 -6.46 -26.05 -11.60
CA ILE A 113 -6.70 -25.64 -10.20
C ILE A 113 -5.41 -25.49 -9.37
N GLY A 114 -4.28 -26.02 -9.86
CA GLY A 114 -2.98 -25.96 -9.20
C GLY A 114 -2.34 -24.57 -9.13
N ILE A 115 -2.89 -23.56 -9.81
CA ILE A 115 -2.37 -22.19 -9.76
C ILE A 115 -2.66 -21.56 -8.38
N PRO A 116 -1.64 -21.13 -7.62
CA PRO A 116 -1.85 -20.54 -6.30
C PRO A 116 -2.64 -19.23 -6.36
N VAL A 117 -3.70 -19.12 -5.54
CA VAL A 117 -4.50 -17.88 -5.42
C VAL A 117 -3.66 -16.67 -5.00
N SER A 118 -2.52 -16.90 -4.32
CA SER A 118 -1.57 -15.85 -3.94
C SER A 118 -0.91 -15.14 -5.13
N ARG A 119 -0.95 -15.72 -6.34
CA ARG A 119 -0.48 -15.10 -7.58
C ARG A 119 -1.52 -14.16 -8.19
N LEU A 120 -2.78 -14.22 -7.74
CA LEU A 120 -3.85 -13.36 -8.23
C LEU A 120 -3.93 -12.10 -7.39
N SER A 121 -4.01 -10.93 -8.03
CA SER A 121 -4.14 -9.64 -7.35
C SER A 121 -4.95 -8.67 -8.21
N ILE A 122 -5.85 -7.93 -7.58
CA ILE A 122 -6.58 -6.84 -8.24
C ILE A 122 -5.59 -5.73 -8.63
N GLY A 123 -5.73 -5.21 -9.85
CA GLY A 123 -4.84 -4.22 -10.46
C GLY A 123 -3.62 -4.83 -11.16
N GLN A 124 -3.41 -6.15 -11.06
CA GLN A 124 -2.32 -6.85 -11.73
C GLN A 124 -2.50 -6.81 -13.25
N LEU A 125 -1.45 -6.40 -13.97
CA LEU A 125 -1.43 -6.38 -15.43
C LEU A 125 -1.14 -7.79 -15.95
N VAL A 126 -1.91 -8.23 -16.95
CA VAL A 126 -1.78 -9.53 -17.60
C VAL A 126 -1.80 -9.38 -19.11
N VAL A 127 -1.09 -10.28 -19.77
CA VAL A 127 -1.19 -10.49 -21.22
C VAL A 127 -1.80 -11.87 -21.43
N VAL A 128 -2.84 -11.94 -22.25
CA VAL A 128 -3.57 -13.17 -22.52
C VAL A 128 -3.46 -13.50 -24.00
N TRP A 129 -3.04 -14.72 -24.30
CA TRP A 129 -3.11 -15.33 -25.62
C TRP A 129 -4.27 -16.30 -25.61
N ALA A 130 -5.27 -16.06 -26.43
CA ALA A 130 -6.49 -16.86 -26.50
C ALA A 130 -6.66 -17.46 -27.89
N SER A 131 -7.14 -18.71 -27.93
CA SER A 131 -7.44 -19.44 -29.16
C SER A 131 -8.95 -19.54 -29.47
N TRP A 132 -9.79 -19.08 -28.54
CA TRP A 132 -11.24 -19.15 -28.66
C TRP A 132 -11.91 -18.20 -27.66
N THR A 133 -13.00 -17.56 -28.08
CA THR A 133 -13.83 -16.66 -27.26
C THR A 133 -15.30 -17.04 -27.37
N GLY A 134 -15.99 -17.05 -26.23
CA GLY A 134 -17.39 -17.44 -26.10
C GLY A 134 -18.26 -16.34 -25.52
N THR A 135 -19.58 -16.50 -25.64
CA THR A 135 -20.54 -15.61 -24.98
C THR A 135 -20.59 -15.88 -23.47
N ALA A 136 -20.57 -14.82 -22.66
CA ALA A 136 -20.74 -14.95 -21.22
C ALA A 136 -22.18 -15.33 -20.82
N ALA A 137 -23.16 -15.17 -21.72
CA ALA A 137 -24.61 -15.28 -21.48
C ALA A 137 -25.15 -16.66 -21.07
N GLY A 138 -24.31 -17.69 -20.99
CA GLY A 138 -24.67 -19.05 -20.52
C GLY A 138 -23.66 -19.67 -19.54
N SER A 139 -22.74 -18.86 -19.02
CA SER A 139 -21.60 -19.32 -18.24
C SER A 139 -21.82 -19.08 -16.73
N ASN A 140 -21.10 -19.80 -15.85
CA ASN A 140 -21.14 -19.61 -14.38
C ASN A 140 -20.67 -18.21 -13.91
N HIS A 141 -20.57 -17.22 -14.80
CA HIS A 141 -19.99 -15.91 -14.55
C HIS A 141 -21.00 -14.88 -14.04
N GLY A 142 -22.30 -15.17 -14.01
CA GLY A 142 -23.33 -14.25 -13.47
C GLY A 142 -23.40 -12.91 -14.22
N ASN A 143 -24.24 -11.99 -13.75
CA ASN A 143 -24.39 -10.66 -14.36
C ASN A 143 -23.28 -9.70 -13.85
N ILE A 144 -22.09 -9.78 -14.47
CA ILE A 144 -20.96 -8.89 -14.18
C ILE A 144 -21.00 -7.70 -15.17
N PRO A 145 -20.88 -6.45 -14.70
CA PRO A 145 -20.91 -5.28 -15.58
C PRO A 145 -19.88 -5.37 -16.71
N PHE A 146 -20.26 -4.98 -17.92
CA PHE A 146 -19.42 -4.91 -19.13
C PHE A 146 -18.88 -6.24 -19.66
N VAL A 147 -19.06 -7.36 -18.94
CA VAL A 147 -18.55 -8.67 -19.36
C VAL A 147 -19.58 -9.37 -20.24
N THR A 148 -19.38 -9.31 -21.55
CA THR A 148 -20.22 -10.01 -22.55
C THR A 148 -19.57 -11.28 -23.08
N MET A 149 -18.27 -11.45 -22.86
CA MET A 149 -17.45 -12.53 -23.42
C MET A 149 -16.62 -13.23 -22.37
N TYR A 150 -16.21 -14.47 -22.68
CA TYR A 150 -15.22 -15.19 -21.88
C TYR A 150 -14.24 -15.99 -22.75
N THR A 151 -13.06 -16.28 -22.20
CA THR A 151 -12.08 -17.20 -22.78
C THR A 151 -11.57 -18.18 -21.71
N PRO A 152 -11.54 -19.50 -21.97
CA PRO A 152 -10.77 -20.43 -21.16
C PRO A 152 -9.28 -20.24 -21.45
N ILE A 153 -8.43 -20.45 -20.45
CA ILE A 153 -6.97 -20.46 -20.57
C ILE A 153 -6.42 -21.63 -19.76
N ASN A 154 -5.66 -22.50 -20.44
CA ASN A 154 -4.88 -23.56 -19.81
C ASN A 154 -3.38 -23.38 -20.09
N PRO A 155 -2.60 -22.81 -19.15
CA PRO A 155 -1.17 -22.62 -19.32
C PRO A 155 -0.34 -23.87 -18.97
N ALA A 156 -0.94 -24.91 -18.41
CA ALA A 156 -0.20 -26.10 -17.96
C ALA A 156 0.06 -27.11 -19.07
N ASP A 157 -0.79 -27.15 -20.08
CA ASP A 157 -0.68 -28.11 -21.17
C ASP A 157 0.39 -27.64 -22.19
N VAL A 158 1.24 -28.59 -22.60
CA VAL A 158 2.42 -28.34 -23.45
C VAL A 158 1.95 -28.51 -24.89
N GLY A 159 2.02 -27.44 -25.69
CA GLY A 159 1.46 -27.42 -27.05
C GLY A 159 0.08 -26.76 -27.17
N THR A 160 -0.45 -26.17 -26.09
CA THR A 160 -1.64 -25.32 -26.19
C THR A 160 -1.37 -24.07 -27.01
N LYS A 161 -2.44 -23.48 -27.55
CA LYS A 161 -2.45 -22.17 -28.24
C LYS A 161 -2.95 -21.05 -27.33
N GLN A 162 -2.80 -21.23 -26.03
CA GLN A 162 -3.41 -20.34 -25.04
C GLN A 162 -2.50 -20.22 -23.82
N PHE A 163 -2.34 -19.00 -23.35
CA PHE A 163 -1.44 -18.70 -22.24
C PHE A 163 -1.84 -17.41 -21.55
N ILE A 164 -1.44 -17.25 -20.30
CA ILE A 164 -1.57 -16.01 -19.55
C ILE A 164 -0.24 -15.70 -18.88
N GLN A 165 0.24 -14.47 -19.07
CA GLN A 165 1.44 -13.98 -18.43
C GLN A 165 1.09 -12.85 -17.47
N PHE A 166 1.62 -12.93 -16.25
CA PHE A 166 1.50 -11.90 -15.22
C PHE A 166 2.70 -10.97 -15.32
N LEU A 167 2.47 -9.70 -15.66
CA LEU A 167 3.55 -8.75 -15.90
C LEU A 167 4.05 -8.13 -14.58
N PRO A 168 5.37 -7.93 -14.41
CA PRO A 168 5.90 -7.32 -13.19
C PRO A 168 5.43 -5.87 -13.02
N HIS A 169 5.41 -5.39 -11.77
CA HIS A 169 5.08 -4.01 -11.44
C HIS A 169 6.24 -3.06 -11.76
N THR A 170 6.40 -2.70 -13.02
CA THR A 170 7.35 -1.65 -13.47
C THR A 170 6.63 -0.32 -13.68
N PRO A 171 7.33 0.83 -13.64
CA PRO A 171 6.73 2.15 -13.90
C PRO A 171 6.02 2.23 -15.26
N GLU A 172 6.53 1.55 -16.29
CA GLU A 172 5.94 1.47 -17.63
C GLU A 172 4.63 0.68 -17.57
N ASN A 173 4.67 -0.53 -16.98
CA ASN A 173 3.51 -1.39 -16.85
C ASN A 173 2.43 -0.78 -15.94
N GLN A 174 2.78 0.11 -15.02
CA GLN A 174 1.83 0.78 -14.12
C GLN A 174 0.91 1.77 -14.85
N ARG A 175 1.30 2.27 -16.04
CA ARG A 175 0.54 3.27 -16.81
C ARG A 175 -0.49 2.66 -17.77
N LEU A 176 -0.33 1.38 -18.13
CA LEU A 176 -1.18 0.71 -19.12
C LEU A 176 -2.55 0.31 -18.55
N CYS A 177 -3.61 0.34 -19.37
CA CYS A 177 -4.94 -0.17 -19.02
C CYS A 177 -5.47 0.44 -17.71
N ARG A 178 -5.55 1.77 -17.63
CA ARG A 178 -5.95 2.52 -16.42
C ARG A 178 -7.16 3.42 -16.66
N VAL A 179 -7.62 3.56 -17.89
CA VAL A 179 -8.76 4.40 -18.22
C VAL A 179 -10.03 3.63 -17.85
N PRO A 180 -10.91 4.16 -16.98
CA PRO A 180 -12.15 3.48 -16.63
C PRO A 180 -13.04 3.25 -17.85
N LEU A 181 -13.74 2.12 -17.88
CA LEU A 181 -14.72 1.84 -18.93
C LEU A 181 -15.82 2.92 -18.96
N GLU A 182 -16.25 3.29 -20.17
CA GLU A 182 -17.19 4.38 -20.46
C GLU A 182 -16.67 5.80 -20.15
N TYR A 183 -15.40 5.96 -19.73
CA TYR A 183 -14.77 7.27 -19.70
C TYR A 183 -14.27 7.64 -21.09
N ASP A 184 -14.75 8.76 -21.62
CA ASP A 184 -14.31 9.28 -22.92
C ASP A 184 -13.44 10.52 -22.71
N ASP A 185 -12.13 10.32 -22.90
CA ASP A 185 -11.10 11.38 -22.87
C ASP A 185 -10.80 11.93 -24.27
N ARG A 186 -11.42 11.38 -25.32
CA ARG A 186 -11.11 11.73 -26.72
C ARG A 186 -11.98 12.86 -27.27
N GLY A 187 -12.96 13.33 -26.50
CA GLY A 187 -13.83 14.46 -26.84
C GLY A 187 -13.27 15.82 -26.40
N GLN A 188 -13.71 16.91 -27.04
CA GLN A 188 -13.35 18.30 -26.67
C GLN A 188 -13.85 18.73 -25.27
N LYS A 189 -14.70 17.93 -24.62
CA LYS A 189 -15.12 18.12 -23.23
C LYS A 189 -15.05 16.77 -22.50
N PRO A 190 -14.37 16.68 -21.34
CA PRO A 190 -14.33 15.45 -20.56
C PRO A 190 -15.76 15.12 -20.13
N LYS A 191 -16.23 13.92 -20.51
CA LYS A 191 -17.56 13.44 -20.12
C LYS A 191 -17.48 12.89 -18.69
N LEU A 192 -18.42 13.29 -17.84
CA LEU A 192 -18.54 12.75 -16.49
C LEU A 192 -18.73 11.23 -16.56
N LEU A 193 -18.05 10.51 -15.68
CA LEU A 193 -18.15 9.06 -15.60
C LEU A 193 -19.59 8.68 -15.17
N PRO A 194 -20.33 7.90 -15.98
CA PRO A 194 -21.71 7.53 -15.64
C PRO A 194 -21.80 6.80 -14.30
N GLY A 195 -22.79 7.16 -13.48
CA GLY A 195 -23.04 6.52 -12.19
C GLY A 195 -22.04 6.85 -11.08
N LEU A 196 -21.06 7.74 -11.34
CA LEU A 196 -20.14 8.24 -10.31
C LEU A 196 -20.88 9.10 -9.28
N MET A 197 -20.71 8.77 -8.01
CA MET A 197 -21.21 9.56 -6.89
C MET A 197 -20.19 9.58 -5.74
N THR A 198 -20.38 10.51 -4.81
CA THR A 198 -19.57 10.59 -3.60
C THR A 198 -19.83 9.40 -2.67
N LEU A 199 -18.83 9.01 -1.89
CA LEU A 199 -18.93 7.95 -0.89
C LEU A 199 -20.02 8.30 0.15
N GLY A 200 -20.10 9.56 0.56
CA GLY A 200 -21.14 10.03 1.48
C GLY A 200 -22.56 9.86 0.94
N GLN A 201 -22.77 10.12 -0.36
CA GLN A 201 -24.05 9.88 -1.02
C GLN A 201 -24.37 8.39 -1.11
N TYR A 202 -23.39 7.57 -1.50
CA TYR A 202 -23.53 6.12 -1.58
C TYR A 202 -23.98 5.51 -0.25
N LEU A 203 -23.29 5.85 0.84
CA LEU A 203 -23.54 5.29 2.17
C LEU A 203 -24.91 5.68 2.73
N LYS A 204 -25.49 6.81 2.29
CA LYS A 204 -26.79 7.30 2.78
C LYS A 204 -27.97 6.83 1.94
N THR A 205 -27.88 6.96 0.62
CA THR A 205 -29.04 6.80 -0.29
C THR A 205 -28.72 6.14 -1.62
N GLY A 206 -27.46 6.19 -2.08
CA GLY A 206 -27.10 5.73 -3.42
C GLY A 206 -26.87 4.23 -3.58
N HIS A 207 -26.81 3.47 -2.49
CA HIS A 207 -26.38 2.06 -2.52
C HIS A 207 -27.31 1.09 -3.27
N ASP A 208 -28.58 1.44 -3.47
CA ASP A 208 -29.55 0.60 -4.19
C ASP A 208 -29.58 0.88 -5.71
N THR A 209 -28.85 1.89 -6.18
CA THR A 209 -28.80 2.22 -7.61
C THR A 209 -27.93 1.21 -8.37
N ARG A 210 -28.36 0.81 -9.57
CA ARG A 210 -27.57 -0.08 -10.44
C ARG A 210 -26.50 0.71 -11.18
N GLY A 211 -25.33 0.09 -11.38
CA GLY A 211 -24.22 0.71 -12.12
C GLY A 211 -23.51 1.82 -11.33
N VAL A 212 -23.65 1.81 -10.00
CA VAL A 212 -23.05 2.83 -9.14
C VAL A 212 -21.55 2.71 -9.13
N ARG A 213 -20.90 3.87 -9.19
CA ARG A 213 -19.46 3.99 -9.09
C ARG A 213 -19.09 4.95 -7.97
N ILE A 214 -18.10 4.57 -7.18
CA ILE A 214 -17.50 5.45 -6.16
C ILE A 214 -15.99 5.44 -6.33
N ILE A 215 -15.37 6.59 -6.13
CA ILE A 215 -13.92 6.72 -6.09
C ILE A 215 -13.47 6.99 -4.65
N VAL A 216 -12.50 6.22 -4.18
CA VAL A 216 -12.02 6.30 -2.80
C VAL A 216 -10.50 6.18 -2.74
N CYS A 217 -9.88 6.88 -1.80
CA CYS A 217 -8.49 6.66 -1.43
C CYS A 217 -8.41 5.62 -0.33
N ILE A 218 -7.39 4.76 -0.38
CA ILE A 218 -7.00 3.96 0.78
C ILE A 218 -6.49 4.90 1.86
N LYS A 219 -7.16 4.98 3.01
CA LYS A 219 -6.75 5.81 4.15
C LYS A 219 -5.76 5.08 5.05
N GLY A 220 -5.98 3.79 5.26
CA GLY A 220 -5.13 2.96 6.11
C GLY A 220 -5.63 1.54 6.24
N PHE A 221 -4.79 0.67 6.81
CA PHE A 221 -5.13 -0.73 7.04
C PHE A 221 -5.57 -0.95 8.49
N GLY A 222 -6.63 -1.73 8.66
CA GLY A 222 -7.11 -2.21 9.95
C GLY A 222 -6.57 -3.59 10.28
N ALA A 223 -7.16 -4.19 11.31
CA ALA A 223 -6.75 -5.50 11.79
C ALA A 223 -7.10 -6.61 10.78
N ARG A 224 -6.19 -7.57 10.65
CA ARG A 224 -6.44 -8.83 9.95
C ARG A 224 -7.04 -9.83 10.93
N LYS A 225 -8.28 -10.26 10.69
CA LYS A 225 -9.06 -11.13 11.58
C LYS A 225 -9.26 -12.50 10.93
N ARG A 226 -9.35 -13.54 11.74
CA ARG A 226 -9.86 -14.85 11.33
C ARG A 226 -11.23 -15.05 11.96
N ILE A 227 -12.23 -15.32 11.15
CA ILE A 227 -13.62 -15.39 11.58
C ILE A 227 -14.20 -16.73 11.15
N MET A 228 -14.88 -17.41 12.08
CA MET A 228 -15.72 -18.57 11.76
C MET A 228 -16.98 -18.08 11.03
N VAL A 229 -17.09 -18.41 9.74
CA VAL A 229 -18.26 -18.01 8.95
C VAL A 229 -19.41 -18.97 9.24
N GLN A 230 -20.58 -18.44 9.64
CA GLN A 230 -21.78 -19.25 9.84
C GLN A 230 -22.09 -20.09 8.60
N GLY A 231 -22.24 -21.40 8.77
CA GLY A 231 -22.50 -22.35 7.69
C GLY A 231 -21.26 -22.85 6.94
N ARG A 232 -20.05 -22.40 7.28
CA ARG A 232 -18.78 -23.00 6.83
C ARG A 232 -18.04 -23.60 8.02
N THR A 233 -17.43 -24.77 7.83
CA THR A 233 -16.55 -25.42 8.83
C THR A 233 -15.14 -24.81 8.89
N LYS A 234 -14.84 -23.80 8.07
CA LYS A 234 -13.49 -23.22 7.91
C LYS A 234 -13.46 -21.75 8.34
N GLU A 235 -12.38 -21.37 9.01
CA GLU A 235 -12.04 -19.97 9.28
C GLU A 235 -11.80 -19.21 7.98
N ALA A 236 -12.45 -18.06 7.82
CA ALA A 236 -12.18 -17.10 6.75
C ALA A 236 -11.32 -15.95 7.27
N GLU A 237 -10.34 -15.55 6.47
CA GLU A 237 -9.56 -14.36 6.74
C GLU A 237 -10.33 -13.12 6.30
N LEU A 238 -10.27 -12.05 7.09
CA LEU A 238 -10.91 -10.78 6.83
C LEU A 238 -9.89 -9.65 7.07
N LEU A 239 -9.77 -8.75 6.11
CA LEU A 239 -8.98 -7.53 6.21
C LEU A 239 -9.91 -6.33 6.12
N GLU A 240 -9.84 -5.47 7.14
CA GLU A 240 -10.53 -4.18 7.14
C GLU A 240 -9.59 -3.13 6.56
N VAL A 241 -10.04 -2.42 5.53
CA VAL A 241 -9.30 -1.30 4.92
C VAL A 241 -10.12 -0.04 5.12
N SER A 242 -9.54 0.98 5.75
CA SER A 242 -10.20 2.28 5.84
C SER A 242 -10.06 2.98 4.50
N VAL A 243 -11.18 3.46 3.97
CA VAL A 243 -11.23 4.23 2.72
C VAL A 243 -11.93 5.56 2.96
N CYS A 244 -11.63 6.56 2.13
CA CYS A 244 -12.27 7.87 2.21
C CYS A 244 -12.29 8.59 0.85
N ASP A 245 -13.25 9.49 0.72
CA ASP A 245 -13.20 10.62 -0.20
C ASP A 245 -13.29 11.93 0.60
N ASP A 246 -13.62 13.04 -0.05
CA ASP A 246 -13.82 14.34 0.58
C ASP A 246 -15.12 14.46 1.40
N THR A 247 -16.07 13.54 1.21
CA THR A 247 -17.40 13.60 1.82
C THR A 247 -17.58 12.65 3.00
N ALA A 248 -16.87 11.52 3.04
CA ALA A 248 -17.01 10.50 4.06
C ALA A 248 -15.77 9.60 4.20
N SER A 249 -15.76 8.80 5.26
CA SER A 249 -14.83 7.68 5.44
C SER A 249 -15.59 6.46 5.95
N CYS A 250 -15.23 5.28 5.46
CA CYS A 250 -15.83 4.02 5.89
C CYS A 250 -14.82 2.85 5.84
N VAL A 251 -15.28 1.67 6.20
CA VAL A 251 -14.50 0.43 6.11
C VAL A 251 -14.86 -0.32 4.84
N LEU A 252 -13.85 -0.64 4.04
CA LEU A 252 -13.87 -1.62 2.96
C LEU A 252 -13.42 -2.98 3.51
N THR A 253 -14.34 -3.94 3.53
CA THR A 253 -14.08 -5.31 4.00
C THR A 253 -13.65 -6.21 2.85
N LEU A 254 -12.45 -6.77 2.96
CA LEU A 254 -11.90 -7.75 2.02
C LEU A 254 -11.88 -9.14 2.65
N TRP A 255 -12.44 -10.12 1.94
CA TRP A 255 -12.51 -11.50 2.39
C TRP A 255 -11.47 -12.37 1.71
N GLU A 256 -10.90 -13.30 2.47
CA GLU A 256 -10.04 -14.41 2.03
C GLU A 256 -9.05 -14.03 0.93
N ASP A 257 -9.40 -14.39 -0.31
CA ASP A 257 -8.58 -14.26 -1.49
C ASP A 257 -8.31 -12.80 -1.86
N LYS A 258 -9.27 -11.90 -1.63
CA LYS A 258 -9.18 -10.48 -1.95
C LYS A 258 -8.26 -9.71 -1.00
N ALA A 259 -8.09 -10.19 0.23
CA ALA A 259 -7.20 -9.54 1.21
C ALA A 259 -5.74 -9.50 0.73
N ASN A 260 -5.30 -10.45 -0.10
CA ASN A 260 -3.96 -10.45 -0.67
C ASN A 260 -3.72 -9.32 -1.68
N SER A 261 -4.77 -8.88 -2.39
CA SER A 261 -4.65 -7.76 -3.35
C SER A 261 -4.25 -6.46 -2.65
N ALA A 262 -4.66 -6.28 -1.40
CA ALA A 262 -4.36 -5.08 -0.62
C ALA A 262 -2.87 -4.92 -0.26
N LYS A 263 -2.03 -5.96 -0.43
CA LYS A 263 -0.58 -5.87 -0.19
C LYS A 263 0.11 -4.86 -1.10
N LEU A 264 -0.46 -4.63 -2.29
CA LEU A 264 0.06 -3.70 -3.28
C LEU A 264 -0.47 -2.28 -3.10
N TRP A 265 -1.48 -2.10 -2.24
CA TRP A 265 -2.07 -0.80 -1.99
C TRP A 265 -1.26 -0.05 -0.96
N LYS A 266 -1.19 1.27 -1.16
CA LYS A 266 -0.47 2.18 -0.28
C LYS A 266 -1.45 3.16 0.37
N PRO A 267 -1.36 3.35 1.70
CA PRO A 267 -2.19 4.32 2.40
C PRO A 267 -1.89 5.73 1.92
N ASN A 268 -2.95 6.53 1.78
CA ASN A 268 -2.96 7.90 1.29
C ASN A 268 -2.31 8.11 -0.10
N GLU A 269 -2.11 7.02 -0.86
CA GLU A 269 -1.54 7.06 -2.21
C GLU A 269 -2.45 6.33 -3.21
N THR A 270 -2.85 5.10 -2.89
CA THR A 270 -3.65 4.28 -3.82
C THR A 270 -5.09 4.73 -3.87
N ILE A 271 -5.57 4.98 -5.09
CA ILE A 271 -6.96 5.31 -5.39
C ILE A 271 -7.66 4.09 -5.98
N LEU A 272 -8.90 3.83 -5.56
CA LEU A 272 -9.74 2.78 -6.10
C LEU A 272 -11.00 3.40 -6.71
N LEU A 273 -11.35 2.98 -7.92
CA LEU A 273 -12.71 3.14 -8.45
C LEU A 273 -13.43 1.80 -8.29
N LEU A 274 -14.56 1.83 -7.58
CA LEU A 274 -15.39 0.67 -7.31
C LEU A 274 -16.68 0.78 -8.10
N THR A 275 -16.91 -0.17 -9.01
CA THR A 275 -18.18 -0.30 -9.73
C THR A 275 -19.03 -1.39 -9.08
N ASN A 276 -20.27 -1.07 -8.72
CA ASN A 276 -21.19 -1.92 -7.97
C ASN A 276 -20.56 -2.55 -6.72
N PRO A 277 -19.99 -1.75 -5.79
CA PRO A 277 -19.59 -2.27 -4.49
C PRO A 277 -20.81 -2.77 -3.71
N LYS A 278 -20.59 -3.72 -2.80
CA LYS A 278 -21.64 -4.20 -1.90
C LYS A 278 -21.70 -3.34 -0.64
N PHE A 279 -22.86 -2.72 -0.41
CA PHE A 279 -23.13 -2.01 0.84
C PHE A 279 -23.18 -2.97 2.02
N VAL A 280 -22.54 -2.57 3.12
CA VAL A 280 -22.57 -3.26 4.40
C VAL A 280 -23.32 -2.35 5.38
N PRO A 281 -24.55 -2.70 5.79
CA PRO A 281 -25.32 -1.86 6.69
C PRO A 281 -24.65 -1.79 8.06
N PRO A 282 -24.87 -0.69 8.81
CA PRO A 282 -24.36 -0.56 10.15
C PRO A 282 -24.93 -1.68 11.04
N ARG A 283 -24.10 -2.28 11.89
CA ARG A 283 -24.55 -3.31 12.84
C ARG A 283 -24.51 -2.77 14.26
N ASN A 284 -25.64 -2.85 14.94
CA ASN A 284 -25.77 -2.60 16.37
C ASN A 284 -25.49 -3.87 17.19
N THR A 285 -24.31 -4.46 17.02
CA THR A 285 -23.85 -5.58 17.84
C THR A 285 -22.98 -5.06 18.98
N LYS A 286 -23.36 -5.34 20.24
CA LYS A 286 -22.48 -5.07 21.40
C LYS A 286 -21.18 -5.86 21.24
N PRO A 287 -20.00 -5.31 21.58
CA PRO A 287 -19.79 -4.10 22.39
C PRO A 287 -19.61 -2.79 21.62
N LEU A 288 -19.53 -2.79 20.27
CA LEU A 288 -19.27 -1.56 19.50
C LEU A 288 -20.17 -1.49 18.25
N PRO A 289 -21.00 -0.43 18.11
CA PRO A 289 -21.73 -0.20 16.87
C PRO A 289 -20.76 0.02 15.73
N THR A 290 -21.00 -0.66 14.61
CA THR A 290 -20.19 -0.50 13.39
C THR A 290 -20.92 0.43 12.43
N SER A 291 -20.20 1.42 11.89
CA SER A 291 -20.74 2.31 10.85
C SER A 291 -21.01 1.56 9.56
N ALA A 292 -21.81 2.16 8.68
CA ALA A 292 -22.01 1.64 7.33
C ALA A 292 -20.65 1.52 6.61
N GLY A 293 -20.49 0.47 5.83
CA GLY A 293 -19.26 0.16 5.11
C GLY A 293 -19.53 -0.42 3.72
N ILE A 294 -18.47 -0.90 3.10
CA ILE A 294 -18.50 -1.49 1.76
C ILE A 294 -17.72 -2.80 1.74
N SER A 295 -18.04 -3.67 0.78
CA SER A 295 -17.34 -4.93 0.55
C SER A 295 -17.30 -5.26 -0.94
N LEU A 296 -16.37 -6.13 -1.32
CA LEU A 296 -16.28 -6.63 -2.69
C LEU A 296 -17.14 -7.89 -2.85
N ASN A 297 -17.95 -7.93 -3.90
CA ASN A 297 -18.69 -9.13 -4.30
C ASN A 297 -18.19 -9.62 -5.68
N TYR A 298 -18.74 -10.74 -6.17
CA TYR A 298 -18.33 -11.33 -7.45
C TYR A 298 -18.58 -10.42 -8.67
N ASN A 299 -19.50 -9.46 -8.57
CA ASN A 299 -19.86 -8.52 -9.62
C ASN A 299 -19.31 -7.09 -9.40
N THR A 300 -18.51 -6.89 -8.35
CA THR A 300 -17.82 -5.62 -8.11
C THR A 300 -16.60 -5.52 -9.02
N LEU A 301 -16.41 -4.42 -9.73
CA LEU A 301 -15.16 -4.16 -10.46
C LEU A 301 -14.33 -3.17 -9.65
N VAL A 302 -13.01 -3.41 -9.58
CA VAL A 302 -12.07 -2.58 -8.83
C VAL A 302 -10.95 -2.15 -9.76
N ASP A 303 -11.02 -0.91 -10.24
CA ASP A 303 -9.92 -0.28 -10.96
C ASP A 303 -8.97 0.35 -9.93
N VAL A 304 -7.74 -0.14 -9.91
CA VAL A 304 -6.67 0.41 -9.05
C VAL A 304 -6.02 1.57 -9.79
N ASP A 305 -5.75 2.66 -9.10
CA ASP A 305 -5.13 3.89 -9.60
C ASP A 305 -5.64 4.31 -10.99
N PRO A 306 -6.97 4.47 -11.15
CA PRO A 306 -7.56 4.82 -12.44
C PRO A 306 -7.05 6.19 -12.92
N ASN A 307 -6.89 6.33 -14.23
CA ASN A 307 -6.40 7.55 -14.86
C ASN A 307 -7.57 8.32 -15.48
N PHE A 308 -8.13 9.26 -14.71
CA PHE A 308 -9.17 10.19 -15.17
C PHE A 308 -9.26 11.41 -14.23
N GLN A 309 -10.02 12.43 -14.62
CA GLN A 309 -10.04 13.74 -13.94
C GLN A 309 -10.39 13.66 -12.45
N ASP A 310 -11.48 12.99 -12.06
CA ASP A 310 -11.88 12.92 -10.64
C ASP A 310 -10.87 12.15 -9.77
N ALA A 311 -10.16 11.17 -10.35
CA ALA A 311 -9.07 10.48 -9.67
C ALA A 311 -7.88 11.41 -9.41
N ASN A 312 -7.51 12.24 -10.39
CA ASN A 312 -6.44 13.21 -10.22
C ASN A 312 -6.80 14.26 -9.17
N TRP A 313 -8.04 14.75 -9.21
CA TRP A 313 -8.55 15.66 -8.19
C TRP A 313 -8.52 15.04 -6.79
N LEU A 314 -8.95 13.78 -6.64
CA LEU A 314 -8.93 13.10 -5.34
C LEU A 314 -7.49 12.91 -4.84
N ARG A 315 -6.53 12.59 -5.71
CA ARG A 315 -5.10 12.51 -5.34
C ARG A 315 -4.61 13.83 -4.74
N GLU A 316 -4.88 14.97 -5.40
CA GLU A 316 -4.50 16.29 -4.90
C GLU A 316 -5.16 16.63 -3.56
N TRP A 317 -6.45 16.29 -3.42
CA TRP A 317 -7.18 16.48 -2.16
C TRP A 317 -6.57 15.66 -1.02
N VAL A 318 -6.20 14.40 -1.30
CA VAL A 318 -5.54 13.52 -0.32
C VAL A 318 -4.18 14.10 0.10
N THR A 319 -3.36 14.58 -0.83
CA THR A 319 -2.07 15.23 -0.51
C THR A 319 -2.26 16.39 0.46
N LYS A 320 -3.19 17.31 0.17
CA LYS A 320 -3.51 18.46 1.04
C LYS A 320 -4.03 18.01 2.40
N ARG A 321 -4.84 16.95 2.46
CA ARG A 321 -5.35 16.40 3.72
C ARG A 321 -4.22 15.83 4.58
N VAL A 322 -3.33 15.03 3.99
CA VAL A 322 -2.20 14.42 4.69
C VAL A 322 -1.27 15.49 5.26
N GLU A 323 -0.91 16.52 4.48
CA GLU A 323 -0.08 17.64 4.95
C GLU A 323 -0.66 18.31 6.21
N ARG A 324 -1.99 18.40 6.29
CA ARG A 324 -2.71 19.01 7.42
C ARG A 324 -2.86 18.08 8.63
N GLU A 325 -3.11 16.80 8.39
CA GLU A 325 -3.47 15.80 9.40
C GLU A 325 -2.30 14.93 9.89
N ALA A 326 -1.13 15.02 9.24
CA ALA A 326 0.06 14.26 9.58
C ALA A 326 0.38 14.37 11.08
N VAL A 327 0.56 13.22 11.72
CA VAL A 327 0.94 13.13 13.13
C VAL A 327 2.40 13.55 13.33
N PHE A 328 3.21 13.31 12.31
CA PHE A 328 4.63 13.63 12.27
C PHE A 328 5.04 14.00 10.85
N LEU A 329 5.98 14.91 10.72
CA LEU A 329 6.68 15.18 9.46
C LEU A 329 8.18 14.93 9.68
N PRO A 330 8.83 14.14 8.80
CA PRO A 330 10.26 13.91 8.89
C PRO A 330 11.03 15.23 8.74
N PHE A 331 12.14 15.32 9.47
CA PHE A 331 13.05 16.44 9.31
C PHE A 331 13.71 16.38 7.92
N PRO A 332 13.76 17.49 7.16
CA PRO A 332 14.32 17.52 5.82
C PRO A 332 15.85 17.55 5.85
N GLU A 333 16.50 16.38 5.85
CA GLU A 333 17.96 16.30 5.79
C GLU A 333 18.51 16.89 4.47
N GLY A 334 19.61 17.64 4.56
CA GLY A 334 20.32 18.17 3.39
C GLY A 334 19.74 19.45 2.77
N VAL A 335 18.65 20.01 3.30
CA VAL A 335 18.12 21.31 2.84
C VAL A 335 18.97 22.48 3.35
N TRP A 336 19.37 22.44 4.63
CA TRP A 336 20.25 23.44 5.23
C TRP A 336 21.51 22.81 5.79
N ASN A 337 22.59 23.57 5.80
CA ASN A 337 23.77 23.22 6.59
C ASN A 337 23.53 23.66 8.05
N ALA A 338 23.18 22.71 8.92
CA ALA A 338 22.86 22.97 10.31
C ALA A 338 24.04 23.60 11.08
N GLU A 339 25.27 23.16 10.84
CA GLU A 339 26.46 23.73 11.51
C GLU A 339 26.67 25.19 11.14
N VAL A 340 26.51 25.54 9.86
CA VAL A 340 26.60 26.92 9.40
C VAL A 340 25.44 27.77 9.93
N ALA A 341 24.23 27.21 9.99
CA ALA A 341 23.08 27.95 10.53
C ALA A 341 23.22 28.24 12.04
N VAL A 342 23.73 27.28 12.81
CA VAL A 342 23.88 27.40 14.27
C VAL A 342 25.14 28.20 14.66
N HIS A 343 26.29 27.92 14.00
CA HIS A 343 27.60 28.45 14.38
C HIS A 343 28.22 29.44 13.38
N GLY A 344 27.55 29.69 12.25
CA GLY A 344 28.07 30.57 11.21
C GLY A 344 28.18 32.04 11.61
N PRO A 345 28.85 32.85 10.78
CA PRO A 345 29.09 34.27 11.07
C PRO A 345 27.83 35.13 10.95
N VAL A 346 26.84 34.71 10.15
CA VAL A 346 25.59 35.44 9.92
C VAL A 346 24.45 34.68 10.60
N ARG A 347 23.97 35.25 11.72
CA ARG A 347 22.91 34.67 12.56
C ARG A 347 21.82 35.72 12.80
N PRO A 348 21.00 36.04 11.78
CA PRO A 348 19.97 37.05 11.90
C PRO A 348 18.94 36.62 12.96
N LEU A 349 18.66 37.52 13.88
CA LEU A 349 17.57 37.35 14.85
C LEU A 349 16.28 37.88 14.22
N PHE A 350 15.24 37.07 14.27
CA PHE A 350 13.91 37.40 13.80
C PHE A 350 12.92 37.39 14.98
N THR A 351 11.83 38.10 14.78
CA THR A 351 10.55 37.90 15.47
C THR A 351 9.64 36.99 14.65
N LEU A 352 8.62 36.40 15.27
CA LEU A 352 7.65 35.55 14.59
C LEU A 352 6.88 36.28 13.48
N ALA A 353 6.56 37.56 13.68
CA ALA A 353 5.93 38.38 12.65
C ALA A 353 6.85 38.58 11.43
N GLU A 354 8.14 38.87 11.65
CA GLU A 354 9.09 39.01 10.54
C GLU A 354 9.27 37.70 9.76
N VAL A 355 9.24 36.55 10.44
CA VAL A 355 9.27 35.25 9.77
C VAL A 355 8.02 35.04 8.91
N ASP A 356 6.82 35.37 9.40
CA ASP A 356 5.58 35.28 8.62
C ASP A 356 5.58 36.23 7.43
N ASP A 357 6.02 37.48 7.63
CA ASP A 357 6.13 38.48 6.56
C ASP A 357 7.13 38.04 5.49
N PHE A 358 8.31 37.55 5.88
CA PHE A 358 9.34 37.09 4.94
C PHE A 358 8.86 35.87 4.16
N ALA A 359 8.26 34.88 4.84
CA ALA A 359 7.73 33.68 4.20
C ALA A 359 6.59 33.98 3.22
N ARG A 360 5.83 35.07 3.41
CA ARG A 360 4.77 35.51 2.50
C ARG A 360 5.28 36.39 1.37
N ALA A 361 6.27 37.23 1.63
CA ALA A 361 6.85 38.14 0.65
C ALA A 361 7.64 37.38 -0.42
N ASP A 362 8.39 36.34 -0.02
CA ASP A 362 9.10 35.45 -0.94
C ASP A 362 8.91 33.98 -0.57
N PRO A 363 7.77 33.37 -0.97
CA PRO A 363 7.44 32.00 -0.61
C PRO A 363 8.38 30.95 -1.21
N ALA A 364 9.19 31.29 -2.22
CA ALA A 364 10.01 30.35 -2.96
C ALA A 364 11.43 30.17 -2.35
N THR A 365 11.81 31.03 -1.41
CA THR A 365 13.18 31.09 -0.89
C THR A 365 13.33 30.34 0.44
N ASP A 366 14.37 29.50 0.51
CA ASP A 366 14.84 28.90 1.76
C ASP A 366 15.62 29.93 2.57
N PHE A 367 15.40 29.98 3.89
CA PHE A 367 16.19 30.84 4.76
C PHE A 367 16.35 30.26 6.17
N THR A 368 17.36 30.73 6.89
CA THR A 368 17.68 30.33 8.25
C THR A 368 17.83 31.55 9.15
N GLY A 369 17.53 31.40 10.43
CA GLY A 369 17.71 32.47 11.40
C GLY A 369 17.57 31.99 12.84
N LYS A 370 17.55 32.95 13.76
CA LYS A 370 17.30 32.74 15.18
C LYS A 370 15.96 33.33 15.60
N LEU A 371 15.26 32.64 16.50
CA LEU A 371 14.03 33.10 17.15
C LEU A 371 14.21 33.01 18.66
N ASN A 372 13.94 34.10 19.36
CA ASN A 372 13.98 34.11 20.83
C ASN A 372 12.56 33.99 21.38
N LEU A 373 12.22 32.80 21.89
CA LEU A 373 10.84 32.43 22.22
C LEU A 373 10.70 32.03 23.70
N THR A 374 9.55 32.35 24.27
CA THR A 374 9.11 31.85 25.57
C THR A 374 8.29 30.57 25.38
N VAL A 375 8.59 29.54 26.17
CA VAL A 375 7.80 28.29 26.20
C VAL A 375 6.53 28.50 27.03
N LEU A 376 5.37 28.54 26.39
CA LEU A 376 4.08 28.70 27.06
C LEU A 376 3.37 27.37 27.35
N GLY A 377 3.87 26.28 26.78
CA GLY A 377 3.34 24.95 27.06
C GLY A 377 4.33 23.85 26.69
N ILE A 378 4.29 22.78 27.48
CA ILE A 378 4.98 21.52 27.23
C ILE A 378 4.05 20.40 27.71
N SER A 379 4.13 19.22 27.11
CA SER A 379 3.18 18.12 27.39
C SER A 379 3.89 16.78 27.53
N LEU A 380 4.97 16.73 28.31
CA LEU A 380 5.72 15.49 28.57
C LEU A 380 4.87 14.51 29.38
N LEU A 381 4.39 14.92 30.55
CA LEU A 381 3.70 14.02 31.47
C LEU A 381 2.34 13.56 30.92
N GLU A 382 1.61 14.45 30.24
CA GLU A 382 0.34 14.12 29.60
C GLU A 382 0.52 13.04 28.51
N LEU A 383 1.47 13.24 27.60
CA LEU A 383 1.73 12.29 26.52
C LEU A 383 2.30 10.98 27.05
N HIS A 384 3.16 11.02 28.08
CA HIS A 384 3.63 9.81 28.76
C HIS A 384 2.48 9.01 29.38
N ARG A 385 1.56 9.65 30.11
CA ARG A 385 0.40 8.95 30.68
C ARG A 385 -0.50 8.32 29.62
N ARG A 386 -0.61 8.94 28.44
CA ARG A 386 -1.38 8.42 27.29
C ARG A 386 -0.63 7.38 26.45
N LYS A 387 0.62 7.07 26.76
CA LYS A 387 1.51 6.20 25.98
C LYS A 387 1.82 6.76 24.58
N MET A 388 1.98 8.08 24.48
CA MET A 388 2.12 8.84 23.24
C MET A 388 3.36 9.74 23.18
N MET A 389 4.38 9.46 24.00
CA MET A 389 5.63 10.25 23.99
C MET A 389 6.35 10.21 22.65
N PHE A 390 6.32 9.06 21.98
CA PHE A 390 6.92 8.85 20.68
C PHE A 390 5.85 8.49 19.66
N CYS A 391 6.03 8.92 18.41
CA CYS A 391 5.10 8.65 17.33
C CYS A 391 5.79 8.35 15.98
N THR A 392 5.06 7.68 15.10
CA THR A 392 5.34 7.59 13.66
C THR A 392 4.04 7.20 12.94
N GLU A 393 4.06 7.13 11.62
CA GLU A 393 2.95 6.58 10.83
C GLU A 393 3.38 5.30 10.14
N CYS A 394 2.55 4.27 10.21
CA CYS A 394 2.80 3.01 9.52
C CYS A 394 1.46 2.41 9.06
N CYS A 395 1.39 1.91 7.84
CA CYS A 395 0.15 1.37 7.27
C CYS A 395 -1.03 2.37 7.28
N GLY A 396 -0.75 3.68 7.25
CA GLY A 396 -1.75 4.76 7.25
C GLY A 396 -2.41 4.99 8.61
N VAL A 397 -1.86 4.41 9.68
CA VAL A 397 -2.32 4.64 11.05
C VAL A 397 -1.16 5.19 11.90
N PRO A 398 -1.46 6.09 12.84
CA PRO A 398 -0.44 6.56 13.76
C PRO A 398 -0.09 5.48 14.77
N LEU A 399 1.21 5.29 14.99
CA LEU A 399 1.76 4.46 16.05
C LEU A 399 2.25 5.36 17.16
N TYR A 400 1.95 4.98 18.40
CA TYR A 400 2.33 5.71 19.60
C TYR A 400 2.92 4.74 20.62
N ALA A 401 3.97 5.18 21.33
CA ALA A 401 4.51 4.47 22.49
C ALA A 401 5.25 5.43 23.43
N ASN A 402 5.60 4.95 24.62
CA ASN A 402 6.60 5.60 25.50
C ASN A 402 8.02 5.09 25.26
N GLN A 403 8.24 4.45 24.12
CA GLN A 403 9.52 3.85 23.76
C GLN A 403 9.89 4.31 22.35
N PRO A 404 11.18 4.38 21.99
CA PRO A 404 11.64 4.83 20.67
C PRO A 404 11.38 3.79 19.57
N SER A 405 10.72 2.67 19.87
CA SER A 405 10.27 1.71 18.87
C SER A 405 8.93 1.09 19.25
N ALA A 406 8.16 0.71 18.23
CA ALA A 406 6.92 -0.04 18.40
C ALA A 406 6.68 -0.98 17.23
N THR A 407 6.07 -2.13 17.51
CA THR A 407 5.66 -3.07 16.46
C THR A 407 4.32 -2.64 15.88
N CYS A 408 4.28 -2.40 14.56
CA CYS A 408 3.04 -2.15 13.86
C CYS A 408 2.17 -3.41 13.88
N LYS A 409 0.96 -3.34 14.42
CA LYS A 409 0.04 -4.49 14.48
C LYS A 409 -0.48 -4.95 13.12
N ASN A 410 -0.33 -4.12 12.08
CA ASN A 410 -0.83 -4.44 10.74
C ASN A 410 0.20 -5.19 9.91
N CYS A 411 1.43 -4.66 9.82
CA CYS A 411 2.50 -5.30 9.04
C CYS A 411 3.44 -6.18 9.88
N MET A 412 3.26 -6.20 11.21
CA MET A 412 4.10 -6.92 12.17
C MET A 412 5.59 -6.54 12.15
N LYS A 413 5.94 -5.44 11.48
CA LYS A 413 7.30 -4.89 11.46
C LYS A 413 7.50 -3.94 12.64
N GLN A 414 8.67 -4.02 13.26
CA GLN A 414 9.12 -3.02 14.21
C GLN A 414 9.41 -1.71 13.47
N GLN A 415 8.89 -0.61 14.02
CA GLN A 415 9.08 0.74 13.51
C GLN A 415 9.88 1.55 14.53
N THR A 416 10.81 2.36 14.03
CA THR A 416 11.47 3.39 14.84
C THR A 416 10.51 4.57 14.99
N LEU A 417 10.35 5.03 16.23
CA LEU A 417 9.51 6.16 16.57
C LEU A 417 10.38 7.39 16.83
N VAL A 418 9.85 8.57 16.51
CA VAL A 418 10.45 9.85 16.85
C VAL A 418 9.73 10.46 18.05
N LEU A 419 10.35 11.44 18.72
CA LEU A 419 9.65 12.14 19.79
C LEU A 419 8.43 12.86 19.21
N ASN A 420 7.30 12.78 19.89
CA ASN A 420 6.06 13.36 19.43
C ASN A 420 6.21 14.89 19.37
N PRO A 421 6.03 15.55 18.20
CA PRO A 421 6.18 17.01 18.09
C PRO A 421 5.22 17.79 18.99
N ARG A 422 4.14 17.15 19.47
CA ARG A 422 3.21 17.73 20.44
C ARG A 422 3.76 17.79 21.87
N VAL A 423 4.94 17.20 22.14
CA VAL A 423 5.64 17.42 23.41
C VAL A 423 5.88 18.91 23.61
N MET A 424 6.32 19.61 22.55
CA MET A 424 6.41 21.06 22.57
C MET A 424 5.02 21.67 22.36
N GLY A 425 4.55 22.42 23.35
CA GLY A 425 3.29 23.15 23.29
C GLY A 425 3.44 24.46 22.53
N THR A 426 2.78 25.51 23.03
CA THR A 426 2.82 26.83 22.39
C THR A 426 4.15 27.52 22.69
N LEU A 427 4.77 28.10 21.67
CA LEU A 427 5.92 29.00 21.77
C LEU A 427 5.50 30.40 21.34
N ALA A 428 5.98 31.44 22.01
CA ALA A 428 5.59 32.81 21.68
C ALA A 428 6.72 33.81 21.89
N ASP A 429 6.64 34.90 21.14
CA ASP A 429 7.36 36.14 21.40
C ASP A 429 6.34 37.30 21.50
N GLU A 430 6.82 38.53 21.53
CA GLU A 430 6.00 39.73 21.57
C GLU A 430 5.17 39.99 20.30
N THR A 431 5.47 39.29 19.20
CA THR A 431 4.86 39.51 17.89
C THR A 431 3.88 38.41 17.46
N GLY A 432 3.96 37.22 18.06
CA GLY A 432 3.06 36.13 17.72
C GLY A 432 3.26 34.86 18.52
N CYS A 433 2.67 33.76 18.03
CA CYS A 433 2.85 32.44 18.64
C CYS A 433 2.80 31.30 17.61
N ILE A 434 3.47 30.20 17.94
CA ILE A 434 3.45 28.94 17.21
C ILE A 434 2.66 27.92 18.03
N THR A 435 1.60 27.37 17.45
CA THR A 435 0.77 26.35 18.10
C THR A 435 1.48 24.99 18.17
N GLN A 436 1.14 24.21 19.19
CA GLN A 436 1.63 22.84 19.44
C GLN A 436 1.67 21.95 18.18
N GLY A 437 2.79 21.23 18.00
CA GLY A 437 2.96 20.24 16.93
C GLY A 437 3.09 20.81 15.51
N LYS A 438 3.30 22.12 15.36
CA LYS A 438 3.56 22.76 14.05
C LYS A 438 5.03 22.86 13.68
N LEU A 439 5.94 22.81 14.66
CA LEU A 439 7.37 22.75 14.42
C LEU A 439 7.80 21.35 13.97
N VAL A 440 8.80 21.30 13.09
CA VAL A 440 9.51 20.09 12.73
C VAL A 440 10.86 20.13 13.43
N TRP A 441 11.20 19.10 14.19
CA TRP A 441 12.39 19.09 15.03
C TRP A 441 13.41 18.09 14.51
N ASN A 442 14.68 18.47 14.47
CA ASN A 442 15.75 17.49 14.34
C ASN A 442 16.02 16.81 15.70
N ASP A 443 16.68 15.64 15.66
CA ASP A 443 16.97 14.88 16.87
C ASP A 443 17.98 15.59 17.79
N GLN A 444 18.87 16.41 17.23
CA GLN A 444 19.87 17.17 17.97
C GLN A 444 19.25 18.29 18.81
N ALA A 445 18.36 19.10 18.23
CA ALA A 445 17.64 20.17 18.93
C ALA A 445 16.80 19.63 20.08
N TRP A 446 16.21 18.43 19.93
CA TRP A 446 15.56 17.77 21.06
C TRP A 446 16.57 17.47 22.19
N GLY A 447 17.76 17.01 21.83
CA GLY A 447 18.84 16.80 22.79
C GLY A 447 19.25 18.05 23.53
N GLU A 448 19.51 19.13 22.80
CA GLU A 448 19.91 20.43 23.35
C GLU A 448 18.82 21.03 24.24
N LEU A 449 17.54 20.82 23.89
CA LEU A 449 16.41 21.25 24.71
C LEU A 449 16.38 20.53 26.06
N PHE A 450 16.44 19.20 26.09
CA PHE A 450 16.24 18.44 27.33
C PHE A 450 17.51 18.21 28.14
N PHE A 451 18.66 18.18 27.46
CA PHE A 451 19.96 17.83 28.01
C PHE A 451 21.01 18.82 27.49
N PRO A 452 20.90 20.11 27.84
CA PRO A 452 21.90 21.09 27.44
C PRO A 452 23.29 20.66 27.90
N ALA A 453 24.28 20.83 27.03
CA ALA A 453 25.67 20.55 27.38
C ALA A 453 26.08 21.43 28.56
N VAL A 454 26.38 20.81 29.70
CA VAL A 454 26.98 21.51 30.83
C VAL A 454 28.38 21.93 30.39
N GLU A 455 28.68 23.23 30.38
CA GLU A 455 30.05 23.71 30.17
C GLU A 455 30.96 22.99 31.17
N PRO A 456 32.06 22.34 30.71
CA PRO A 456 32.99 21.72 31.64
C PRO A 456 33.60 22.82 32.49
N THR A 457 33.22 22.84 33.77
CA THR A 457 33.93 23.59 34.81
C THR A 457 35.43 23.28 34.63
N PRO A 458 36.33 24.28 34.54
CA PRO A 458 37.73 24.02 34.24
C PRO A 458 38.29 22.99 35.23
N ALA A 459 38.67 21.84 34.69
CA ALA A 459 39.08 20.69 35.47
C ALA A 459 40.33 21.02 36.29
N ASN A 460 40.29 20.70 37.59
CA ASN A 460 41.52 20.45 38.34
C ASN A 460 42.23 19.26 37.67
N PRO A 461 43.52 19.39 37.31
CA PRO A 461 44.22 18.37 36.56
C PRO A 461 44.68 17.27 37.52
N MET A 462 43.87 16.24 37.73
CA MET A 462 44.42 14.91 38.07
C MET A 462 43.44 13.79 37.72
N LEU A 463 43.92 12.92 36.83
CA LEU A 463 43.36 11.65 36.36
C LEU A 463 42.05 11.74 35.55
N ALA A 464 42.19 11.79 34.22
CA ALA A 464 41.16 11.31 33.30
C ALA A 464 41.78 10.26 32.37
N THR A 465 41.44 9.00 32.59
CA THR A 465 41.69 7.90 31.65
C THR A 465 40.75 8.04 30.45
N ALA A 466 41.32 7.98 29.26
CA ALA A 466 40.65 8.11 27.98
C ALA A 466 39.88 6.83 27.65
N ASP A 467 38.55 6.82 27.83
CA ASP A 467 37.68 5.78 27.23
C ASP A 467 36.20 6.17 27.08
N VAL A 468 35.83 7.47 27.16
CA VAL A 468 34.40 7.91 27.06
C VAL A 468 34.15 8.92 25.94
N ALA A 469 35.09 9.08 25.00
CA ALA A 469 34.89 9.95 23.83
C ALA A 469 34.67 9.09 22.60
N ASN A 470 33.41 8.72 22.32
CA ASN A 470 32.83 8.48 20.97
C ASN A 470 31.47 7.74 21.01
N THR A 471 30.61 8.07 21.97
CA THR A 471 29.18 7.70 21.87
C THR A 471 28.46 8.89 21.27
N SER A 472 28.02 8.77 20.01
CA SER A 472 27.27 9.80 19.28
C SER A 472 26.11 10.35 20.13
N ALA A 473 26.09 11.67 20.35
CA ALA A 473 25.10 12.38 21.16
C ALA A 473 23.63 12.12 20.75
N SER A 474 23.38 11.66 19.53
CA SER A 474 22.04 11.37 19.00
C SER A 474 21.34 10.16 19.65
N THR A 475 22.10 9.24 20.27
CA THR A 475 21.54 8.02 20.86
C THR A 475 21.23 8.13 22.36
N LEU A 476 21.75 9.16 23.03
CA LEU A 476 21.57 9.41 24.46
C LEU A 476 20.15 9.96 24.74
N THR A 477 19.72 10.96 23.98
CA THR A 477 18.56 11.81 24.30
C THR A 477 17.19 11.09 24.27
N LYS A 478 16.96 10.21 23.28
CA LYS A 478 15.69 9.47 23.15
C LYS A 478 15.53 8.37 24.20
N ARG A 479 16.64 7.73 24.59
CA ARG A 479 16.61 6.62 25.53
C ARG A 479 16.42 7.13 26.95
N ASP A 480 17.06 8.24 27.29
CA ASP A 480 16.98 8.83 28.62
C ASP A 480 15.53 9.24 28.95
N LEU A 481 14.86 9.97 28.04
CA LEU A 481 13.44 10.33 28.18
C LEU A 481 12.50 9.11 28.25
N ALA A 482 12.83 8.01 27.56
CA ALA A 482 12.02 6.79 27.56
C ALA A 482 12.16 5.99 28.87
N THR A 483 13.23 6.22 29.64
CA THR A 483 13.49 5.58 30.93
C THR A 483 13.07 6.40 32.14
N MET A 484 12.83 7.70 31.97
CA MET A 484 12.46 8.61 33.05
C MET A 484 11.12 8.23 33.71
N GLY A 485 11.10 8.33 35.04
CA GLY A 485 9.90 8.18 35.83
C GLY A 485 8.95 9.37 35.69
N THR A 486 7.68 9.22 36.11
CA THR A 486 6.70 10.33 36.03
C THR A 486 7.08 11.55 36.85
N SER A 487 7.82 11.37 37.95
CA SER A 487 8.30 12.49 38.78
C SER A 487 9.41 13.27 38.09
N GLU A 488 10.33 12.58 37.41
CA GLU A 488 11.44 13.21 36.67
C GLU A 488 10.93 13.98 35.47
N LEU A 489 10.00 13.38 34.70
CA LEU A 489 9.34 14.05 33.57
C LEU A 489 8.60 15.31 34.01
N ARG A 490 7.99 15.29 35.20
CA ARG A 490 7.31 16.47 35.76
C ARG A 490 8.29 17.58 36.10
N ILE A 491 9.42 17.25 36.74
CA ILE A 491 10.47 18.23 37.08
C ILE A 491 11.01 18.88 35.79
N LEU A 492 11.29 18.06 34.77
CA LEU A 492 11.77 18.55 33.48
C LEU A 492 10.74 19.47 32.79
N GLU A 493 9.47 19.10 32.81
CA GLU A 493 8.36 19.92 32.32
C GLU A 493 8.26 21.26 33.07
N GLU A 494 8.36 21.25 34.40
CA GLU A 494 8.34 22.47 35.24
C GLU A 494 9.57 23.37 35.01
N GLN A 495 10.74 22.80 34.68
CA GLN A 495 11.97 23.56 34.38
C GLN A 495 11.91 24.29 33.03
N ILE A 496 11.28 23.67 32.03
CA ILE A 496 11.22 24.21 30.66
C ILE A 496 10.04 25.19 30.52
N LEU A 497 8.95 24.97 31.26
CA LEU A 497 7.78 25.82 31.19
C LEU A 497 8.12 27.26 31.62
N TYR A 498 7.72 28.23 30.79
CA TYR A 498 8.04 29.66 30.90
C TYR A 498 9.51 30.03 30.76
N ALA A 499 10.38 29.07 30.46
CA ALA A 499 11.74 29.40 30.08
C ALA A 499 11.77 30.13 28.74
N ARG A 500 12.81 30.95 28.57
CA ARG A 500 13.10 31.65 27.33
C ARG A 500 14.28 30.96 26.67
N LEU A 501 14.15 30.64 25.40
CA LEU A 501 15.15 29.90 24.64
C LEU A 501 15.34 30.52 23.26
N THR A 502 16.50 30.31 22.67
CA THR A 502 16.79 30.74 21.29
C THR A 502 16.79 29.52 20.38
N LEU A 503 15.86 29.49 19.42
CA LEU A 503 15.80 28.47 18.39
C LEU A 503 16.58 28.92 17.17
N THR A 504 17.48 28.08 16.69
CA THR A 504 17.97 28.19 15.31
C THR A 504 16.98 27.46 14.41
N PHE A 505 16.42 28.15 13.42
CA PHE A 505 15.39 27.61 12.54
C PHE A 505 15.78 27.67 11.07
N GLY A 506 15.17 26.80 10.27
CA GLY A 506 15.11 26.87 8.81
C GLY A 506 13.67 26.90 8.32
N TRP A 507 13.40 27.72 7.30
CA TRP A 507 12.14 27.75 6.57
C TRP A 507 12.36 27.34 5.12
N SER A 508 11.52 26.44 4.60
CA SER A 508 11.58 25.96 3.23
C SER A 508 10.18 25.83 2.61
N PRO A 509 9.97 26.24 1.35
CA PRO A 509 8.71 26.03 0.64
C PRO A 509 8.36 24.56 0.47
N PHE A 510 9.35 23.67 0.48
CA PHE A 510 9.13 22.23 0.32
C PHE A 510 8.47 21.63 1.57
N VAL A 511 8.79 22.14 2.75
CA VAL A 511 8.24 21.64 4.03
C VAL A 511 7.06 22.47 4.53
N LYS A 512 7.01 23.76 4.18
CA LYS A 512 5.96 24.72 4.58
C LYS A 512 5.77 24.80 6.10
N ARG A 513 6.82 24.52 6.85
CA ARG A 513 6.88 24.58 8.33
C ARG A 513 8.26 25.04 8.76
N LEU A 514 8.32 25.63 9.96
CA LEU A 514 9.58 25.95 10.61
C LEU A 514 10.25 24.67 11.13
N CYS A 515 11.49 24.48 10.70
CA CYS A 515 12.34 23.36 11.07
C CYS A 515 13.36 23.82 12.12
N VAL A 516 13.35 23.22 13.30
CA VAL A 516 14.30 23.53 14.38
C VAL A 516 15.59 22.77 14.15
N LEU A 517 16.67 23.53 13.98
CA LEU A 517 18.04 23.04 13.71
C LEU A 517 18.87 22.92 15.00
N GLY A 518 18.58 23.76 15.99
CA GLY A 518 19.28 23.74 17.28
C GLY A 518 18.59 24.63 18.32
N VAL A 519 18.96 24.45 19.59
CA VAL A 519 18.44 25.16 20.75
C VAL A 519 19.59 25.70 21.59
N GLU A 520 19.51 26.97 21.96
CA GLU A 520 20.42 27.64 22.89
C GLU A 520 19.61 28.14 24.10
N TRP A 521 20.13 27.86 25.30
CA TRP A 521 19.55 28.24 26.59
C TRP A 521 20.10 29.56 27.12
#